data_AF-A0A524M8W0-F1
#
_entry.id   AF-A0A524M8W0-F1
#
_cell.length_a   1.000
_cell.length_b   1.000
_cell.length_c   1.000
_cell.angle_alpha   90.00
_cell.angle_beta   90.00
_cell.angle_gamma   90.00
#
_symmetry.space_group_name_H-M   'P 1'
#
loop_
_entity.id
_entity.type
_entity.pdbx_description
1 polymer ?
#
loop_
_entity_poly.entity_id
_entity_poly.type
_entity_poly.pdbx_seq_one_letter_code
_entity_poly.pdbx_strand_id
1 'polypeptide(L)'
;HNEYPPNTSLDKTFQNGNVDVLFRASDYDKFMIRLTPALVGGDPEEFLMNLRKASRKKFVPEDVWKIEPAKSSRSTCKTCGHIIEKDHLRLGEPSYFQDHLSYKWHHFDCKGDEIWGIPNNKLTGFEGLSVDQKDKISKALWN
;
A
#
# COMPACT_ATOMS: atom_id res chain seq x y z
N HIS A 1 7.57 -8.50 -9.47
CA HIS A 1 8.71 -7.95 -10.24
C HIS A 1 8.33 -7.34 -11.61
N ASN A 2 7.05 -7.25 -11.99
CA ASN A 2 6.60 -6.55 -13.21
C ASN A 2 5.64 -5.41 -12.84
N GLU A 3 6.15 -4.41 -12.13
CA GLU A 3 5.36 -3.28 -11.65
C GLU A 3 5.98 -1.98 -12.13
N TYR A 4 5.11 -1.02 -12.43
CA TYR A 4 5.52 0.32 -12.79
C TYR A 4 6.20 1.01 -11.59
N PRO A 5 7.28 1.79 -11.79
CA PRO A 5 7.79 2.64 -10.72
C PRO A 5 6.67 3.60 -10.25
N PRO A 6 6.56 3.89 -8.94
CA PRO A 6 5.58 4.85 -8.44
C PRO A 6 5.83 6.24 -9.06
N ASN A 7 4.79 7.09 -9.13
CA ASN A 7 4.87 8.45 -9.69
C ASN A 7 5.34 8.52 -11.14
N THR A 8 5.00 7.50 -11.94
CA THR A 8 5.31 7.45 -13.35
C THR A 8 4.05 7.71 -14.19
N SER A 9 4.16 8.50 -15.25
CA SER A 9 3.07 8.83 -16.17
C SER A 9 3.51 8.70 -17.62
N LEU A 10 2.57 8.36 -18.51
CA LEU A 10 2.75 8.52 -19.96
C LEU A 10 2.86 10.02 -20.26
N ASP A 11 3.88 10.42 -21.03
CA ASP A 11 4.11 11.81 -21.41
C ASP A 11 3.77 12.05 -22.88
N LYS A 12 4.38 11.29 -23.79
CA LYS A 12 4.19 11.48 -25.24
C LYS A 12 4.33 10.19 -26.05
N THR A 13 3.38 9.95 -26.94
CA THR A 13 3.46 8.91 -27.97
C THR A 13 3.93 9.51 -29.30
N PHE A 14 4.84 8.84 -29.99
CA PHE A 14 5.40 9.29 -31.27
C PHE A 14 4.85 8.46 -32.43
N GLN A 15 4.81 9.05 -33.63
CA GLN A 15 4.33 8.38 -34.84
C GLN A 15 5.14 7.12 -35.22
N ASN A 16 6.37 6.99 -34.73
CA ASN A 16 7.22 5.83 -34.94
C ASN A 16 7.03 4.72 -33.89
N GLY A 17 6.00 4.81 -33.04
CA GLY A 17 5.70 3.84 -31.99
C GLY A 17 6.56 3.98 -30.73
N ASN A 18 7.42 4.99 -30.62
CA ASN A 18 8.11 5.27 -29.36
C ASN A 18 7.16 5.93 -28.36
N VAL A 19 7.44 5.73 -27.07
CA VAL A 19 6.70 6.35 -25.97
C VAL A 19 7.66 6.94 -24.96
N ASP A 20 7.47 8.22 -24.64
CA ASP A 20 8.15 8.87 -23.51
C ASP A 20 7.34 8.67 -22.23
N VAL A 21 8.05 8.22 -21.21
CA VAL A 21 7.55 7.93 -19.87
C VAL A 21 8.23 8.89 -18.90
N LEU A 22 7.44 9.63 -18.13
CA LEU A 22 7.92 10.57 -17.13
C LEU A 22 7.85 9.95 -15.75
N PHE A 23 8.99 9.90 -15.05
CA PHE A 23 9.06 9.56 -13.64
C PHE A 23 9.30 10.82 -12.81
N ARG A 24 8.58 10.96 -11.70
CA ARG A 24 8.72 12.07 -10.74
C ARG A 24 9.13 11.54 -9.37
N ALA A 25 10.40 11.71 -9.01
CA ALA A 25 10.88 11.45 -7.64
C ALA A 25 10.37 12.53 -6.67
N SER A 26 10.40 13.79 -7.12
CA SER A 26 9.90 14.97 -6.39
C SER A 26 9.34 16.00 -7.39
N ASP A 27 8.89 17.16 -6.88
CA ASP A 27 8.45 18.27 -7.74
C ASP A 27 9.58 18.83 -8.62
N TYR A 28 10.83 18.68 -8.16
CA TYR A 28 12.04 19.19 -8.83
C TYR A 28 12.82 18.08 -9.54
N ASP A 29 12.79 16.86 -9.02
CA ASP A 29 13.50 15.71 -9.58
C ASP A 29 12.56 14.87 -10.44
N LYS A 30 12.67 15.09 -11.74
CA LYS A 30 11.97 14.31 -12.77
C LYS A 30 12.94 13.83 -13.84
N PHE A 31 12.74 12.62 -14.31
CA PHE A 31 13.47 12.09 -15.46
C PHE A 31 12.52 11.43 -16.45
N MET A 32 12.88 11.53 -17.73
CA MET A 32 12.11 11.00 -18.84
C MET A 32 12.87 9.83 -19.47
N ILE A 33 12.17 8.72 -19.65
CA ILE A 33 12.69 7.52 -20.30
C ILE A 33 11.92 7.32 -21.60
N ARG A 34 12.66 7.13 -22.70
CA ARG A 34 12.07 6.76 -23.98
C ARG A 34 12.06 5.25 -24.13
N LEU A 35 10.86 4.67 -24.24
CA LEU A 35 10.67 3.29 -24.63
C LEU A 35 10.51 3.20 -26.14
N THR A 36 11.19 2.24 -26.74
CA THR A 36 11.09 1.96 -28.19
C THR A 36 10.55 0.56 -28.39
N PRO A 37 9.89 0.27 -29.53
CA PRO A 37 9.37 -1.07 -29.80
C PRO A 37 10.41 -2.17 -29.70
N ALA A 38 11.64 -1.89 -30.13
CA ALA A 38 12.76 -2.83 -30.04
C ALA A 38 13.19 -3.11 -28.59
N LEU A 39 13.11 -2.13 -27.69
CA LEU A 39 13.47 -2.29 -26.27
C LEU A 39 12.46 -3.17 -25.51
N VAL A 40 11.18 -3.07 -25.86
CA VAL A 40 10.09 -3.78 -25.17
C VAL A 40 9.64 -5.05 -25.89
N GLY A 41 10.14 -5.29 -27.12
CA GLY A 41 9.77 -6.45 -27.94
C GLY A 41 8.34 -6.40 -28.48
N GLY A 42 7.76 -5.21 -28.65
CA GLY A 42 6.35 -5.02 -29.01
C GLY A 42 5.94 -3.54 -28.99
N ASP A 43 4.65 -3.26 -28.93
CA ASP A 43 4.17 -1.88 -28.78
C ASP A 43 4.43 -1.36 -27.35
N PRO A 44 5.13 -0.23 -27.16
CA PRO A 44 5.41 0.30 -25.83
C PRO A 44 4.16 0.73 -25.05
N GLU A 45 3.10 1.19 -25.69
CA GLU A 45 1.88 1.59 -25.00
C GLU A 45 1.13 0.36 -24.47
N GLU A 46 1.00 -0.69 -25.29
CA GLU A 46 0.45 -1.98 -24.89
C GLU A 46 1.29 -2.65 -23.80
N PHE A 47 2.62 -2.64 -23.94
CA PHE A 47 3.55 -3.12 -22.91
C PHE A 47 3.29 -2.43 -21.56
N LEU A 48 3.14 -1.10 -21.57
CA LEU A 48 2.86 -0.31 -20.37
C LEU A 48 1.47 -0.56 -19.78
N MET A 49 0.44 -0.75 -20.62
CA MET A 49 -0.92 -1.09 -20.17
C MET A 49 -1.00 -2.50 -19.56
N ASN A 50 -0.13 -3.41 -19.99
CA ASN A 50 -0.03 -4.78 -19.49
C ASN A 50 0.84 -4.91 -18.23
N LEU A 51 1.61 -3.88 -17.86
CA LEU A 51 2.26 -3.83 -16.55
C LEU A 51 1.19 -3.70 -15.46
N ARG A 52 1.33 -4.42 -14.35
CA ARG A 52 0.48 -4.16 -13.17
C ARG A 52 0.71 -2.71 -12.75
N LYS A 53 -0.37 -1.91 -12.68
CA LYS A 53 -0.33 -0.58 -12.03
C LYS A 53 0.38 -0.76 -10.69
N ALA A 54 1.38 0.08 -10.41
CA ALA A 54 2.15 0.05 -9.17
C ALA A 54 1.19 -0.18 -7.99
N SER A 55 1.14 -1.42 -7.50
CA SER A 55 0.14 -1.81 -6.53
C SER A 55 0.65 -1.36 -5.17
N ARG A 56 0.27 -0.14 -4.81
CA ARG A 56 0.32 0.38 -3.44
C ARG A 56 1.74 0.53 -2.88
N LYS A 57 1.88 1.45 -1.93
CA LYS A 57 3.12 1.85 -1.24
C LYS A 57 4.00 0.62 -0.97
N LYS A 58 5.24 0.58 -1.50
CA LYS A 58 6.22 -0.45 -1.17
C LYS A 58 6.38 -0.49 0.34
N PHE A 59 6.16 -1.67 0.93
CA PHE A 59 6.48 -1.96 2.32
C PHE A 59 7.93 -1.52 2.61
N VAL A 60 8.09 -0.49 3.45
CA VAL A 60 9.37 -0.19 4.09
C VAL A 60 9.46 -1.12 5.30
N PRO A 61 10.55 -1.89 5.50
CA PRO A 61 10.66 -2.85 6.61
C PRO A 61 10.42 -2.26 8.01
N GLU A 62 10.49 -0.95 8.14
CA GLU A 62 10.25 -0.16 9.35
C GLU A 62 8.78 0.29 9.51
N ASP A 63 7.98 0.24 8.43
CA ASP A 63 6.54 0.53 8.39
C ASP A 63 5.75 -0.70 8.88
N VAL A 64 5.89 -1.01 10.17
CA VAL A 64 5.20 -2.17 10.76
C VAL A 64 3.76 -1.81 11.06
N TRP A 65 2.83 -2.37 10.29
CA TRP A 65 1.40 -2.31 10.57
C TRP A 65 1.11 -2.80 11.98
N LYS A 66 0.16 -2.14 12.64
CA LYS A 66 -0.21 -2.47 14.01
C LYS A 66 -1.62 -3.02 14.08
N ILE A 67 -1.83 -4.02 14.94
CA ILE A 67 -3.14 -4.54 15.28
C ILE A 67 -3.32 -4.55 16.79
N GLU A 68 -4.43 -4.01 17.28
CA GLU A 68 -4.80 -4.07 18.69
C GLU A 68 -6.30 -3.89 18.89
N PRO A 69 -6.86 -4.33 20.02
CA PRO A 69 -8.15 -3.85 20.48
C PRO A 69 -8.07 -2.35 20.80
N ALA A 70 -9.12 -1.60 20.48
CA ALA A 70 -9.15 -0.18 20.76
C ALA A 70 -9.15 0.09 22.27
N LYS A 71 -8.14 0.82 22.76
CA LYS A 71 -8.03 1.17 24.19
C LYS A 71 -9.14 2.11 24.69
N SER A 72 -9.80 2.82 23.78
CA SER A 72 -10.90 3.76 24.06
C SER A 72 -11.69 4.02 22.78
N SER A 73 -12.93 4.49 22.89
CA SER A 73 -13.80 4.91 21.79
C SER A 73 -13.51 6.33 21.24
N ARG A 74 -12.28 6.83 21.42
CA ARG A 74 -11.87 8.17 20.96
C ARG A 74 -11.26 8.19 19.56
N SER A 75 -10.94 7.03 18.99
CA SER A 75 -10.40 6.95 17.63
C SER A 75 -11.50 6.85 16.59
N THR A 76 -11.34 7.61 15.51
CA THR A 76 -12.22 7.56 14.33
C THR A 76 -11.51 6.82 13.21
N CYS A 77 -12.23 5.89 12.57
CA CYS A 77 -11.73 5.15 11.42
C CYS A 77 -11.45 6.11 10.25
N LYS A 78 -10.23 6.08 9.73
CA LYS A 78 -9.81 6.93 8.60
C LYS A 78 -10.33 6.44 7.24
N THR A 79 -10.93 5.26 7.17
CA THR A 79 -11.60 4.76 5.96
C THR A 79 -13.06 5.23 5.88
N CYS A 80 -13.86 4.94 6.90
CA CYS A 80 -15.31 5.18 6.88
C CYS A 80 -15.78 6.39 7.68
N GLY A 81 -14.91 7.02 8.48
CA GLY A 81 -15.25 8.19 9.30
C GLY A 81 -16.05 7.89 10.57
N HIS A 82 -16.40 6.63 10.84
CA HIS A 82 -17.12 6.24 12.06
C HIS A 82 -16.18 5.99 13.25
N ILE A 83 -16.73 6.07 14.47
CA ILE A 83 -16.01 5.78 15.71
C ILE A 83 -15.61 4.30 15.77
N ILE A 84 -14.43 4.03 16.28
CA ILE A 84 -13.97 2.69 16.63
C ILE A 84 -14.22 2.51 18.13
N GLU A 85 -15.21 1.69 18.50
CA GLU A 85 -15.55 1.45 19.90
C GLU A 85 -14.40 0.80 20.67
N LYS A 86 -14.40 1.00 21.99
CA LYS A 86 -13.46 0.34 22.89
C LYS A 86 -13.55 -1.18 22.72
N ASP A 87 -12.40 -1.85 22.81
CA ASP A 87 -12.24 -3.30 22.71
C ASP A 87 -12.53 -3.91 21.32
N HIS A 88 -13.04 -3.13 20.36
CA HIS A 88 -13.08 -3.56 18.95
C HIS A 88 -11.69 -3.58 18.32
N LEU A 89 -11.47 -4.58 17.46
CA LEU A 89 -10.22 -4.77 16.73
C LEU A 89 -10.02 -3.65 15.70
N ARG A 90 -8.83 -3.02 15.72
CA ARG A 90 -8.46 -1.96 14.79
C ARG A 90 -7.07 -2.16 14.21
N LEU A 91 -6.89 -1.65 13.00
CA LEU A 91 -5.64 -1.62 12.27
C LEU A 91 -5.01 -0.23 12.32
N GLY A 92 -3.72 -0.18 12.64
CA GLY A 92 -2.89 0.99 12.61
C GLY A 92 -2.05 1.00 11.34
N GLU A 93 -2.40 1.85 10.39
CA GLU A 93 -1.55 2.18 9.24
C GLU A 93 -0.41 3.09 9.71
N PRO A 94 0.86 2.73 9.50
CA PRO A 94 2.00 3.53 9.94
C PRO A 94 2.03 4.89 9.22
N SER A 95 2.19 5.96 9.99
CA SER A 95 2.22 7.34 9.53
C SER A 95 3.30 8.11 10.28
N TYR A 96 4.18 8.81 9.57
CA TYR A 96 5.26 9.58 10.19
C TYR A 96 4.90 11.06 10.22
N PHE A 97 5.16 11.70 11.35
CA PHE A 97 5.05 13.15 11.50
C PHE A 97 6.30 13.66 12.21
N GLN A 98 7.11 14.49 11.55
CA GLN A 98 8.39 14.99 12.10
C GLN A 98 9.26 13.86 12.68
N ASP A 99 9.48 12.80 11.89
CA ASP A 99 10.22 11.59 12.27
C ASP A 99 9.63 10.77 13.43
N HIS A 100 8.46 11.13 13.95
CA HIS A 100 7.73 10.32 14.92
C HIS A 100 6.76 9.37 14.24
N LEU A 101 6.91 8.07 14.52
CA LEU A 101 5.95 7.05 14.12
C LEU A 101 4.64 7.23 14.88
N SER A 102 3.56 7.36 14.13
CA SER A 102 2.18 7.39 14.58
C SER A 102 1.35 6.39 13.76
N TYR A 103 0.09 6.19 14.15
CA TYR A 103 -0.80 5.28 13.44
C TYR A 103 -2.10 5.96 13.08
N LYS A 104 -2.50 5.81 11.81
CA LYS A 104 -3.87 6.08 11.39
C LYS A 104 -4.71 4.85 11.68
N TRP A 105 -5.77 5.04 12.46
CA TRP A 105 -6.62 3.93 12.90
C TRP A 105 -7.74 3.65 11.92
N HIS A 106 -7.98 2.38 11.65
CA HIS A 106 -9.05 1.87 10.80
C HIS A 106 -9.76 0.71 11.52
N HIS A 107 -11.05 0.50 11.25
CA HIS A 107 -11.67 -0.77 11.60
C HIS A 107 -10.94 -1.89 10.86
N PHE A 108 -10.83 -3.06 11.49
CA PHE A 108 -10.27 -4.24 10.84
C PHE A 108 -11.00 -4.55 9.53
N ASP A 109 -12.33 -4.55 9.54
CA ASP A 109 -13.15 -4.85 8.37
C ASP A 109 -13.05 -3.78 7.25
N CYS A 110 -12.61 -2.56 7.57
CA CYS A 110 -12.45 -1.49 6.58
C CYS A 110 -11.11 -1.51 5.84
N LYS A 111 -10.10 -2.19 6.37
CA LYS A 111 -8.71 -2.10 5.86
C LYS A 111 -7.94 -3.41 5.97
N GLY A 112 -8.60 -4.52 6.33
CA GLY A 112 -8.01 -5.85 6.49
C GLY A 112 -7.31 -6.34 5.24
N ASP A 113 -7.85 -6.07 4.06
CA ASP A 113 -7.29 -6.48 2.78
C ASP A 113 -5.90 -5.87 2.48
N GLU A 114 -5.54 -4.77 3.15
CA GLU A 114 -4.24 -4.11 2.95
C GLU A 114 -3.09 -4.79 3.70
N ILE A 115 -3.41 -5.55 4.74
CA ILE A 115 -2.43 -6.34 5.48
C ILE A 115 -2.38 -7.80 4.99
N TRP A 116 -3.06 -8.10 3.88
CA TRP A 116 -3.02 -9.42 3.26
C TRP A 116 -1.58 -9.79 2.86
N GLY A 117 -1.15 -10.99 3.24
CA GLY A 117 0.20 -11.50 2.97
C GLY A 117 1.29 -10.97 3.91
N ILE A 118 0.96 -10.07 4.85
CA ILE A 118 1.89 -9.70 5.94
C ILE A 118 1.99 -10.90 6.89
N PRO A 119 3.19 -11.47 7.11
CA PRO A 119 3.37 -12.53 8.09
C PRO A 119 2.95 -12.06 9.49
N ASN A 120 2.32 -12.94 10.27
CA ASN A 120 1.84 -12.59 11.62
C ASN A 120 2.94 -12.01 12.54
N ASN A 121 4.19 -12.48 12.40
CA ASN A 121 5.35 -11.99 13.15
C ASN A 121 5.84 -10.59 12.71
N LYS A 122 5.30 -10.06 11.61
CA LYS A 122 5.53 -8.70 11.11
C LYS A 122 4.34 -7.79 11.37
N LEU A 123 3.34 -8.23 12.13
CA LEU A 123 2.21 -7.42 12.54
C LEU A 123 2.36 -7.04 14.03
N THR A 124 2.69 -5.78 14.31
CA THR A 124 2.89 -5.32 15.69
C THR A 124 1.61 -5.50 16.51
N GLY A 125 1.74 -6.12 17.68
CA GLY A 125 0.62 -6.34 18.59
C GLY A 125 -0.14 -7.65 18.36
N PHE A 126 0.17 -8.41 17.31
CA PHE A 126 -0.48 -9.69 17.04
C PHE A 126 -0.29 -10.72 18.17
N GLU A 127 0.91 -10.80 18.75
CA GLU A 127 1.22 -11.75 19.83
C GLU A 127 0.36 -11.55 21.08
N GLY A 128 -0.02 -10.29 21.37
CA GLY A 128 -0.82 -9.92 22.53
C GLY A 128 -2.34 -10.13 22.37
N LEU A 129 -2.79 -10.60 21.20
CA LEU A 129 -4.20 -10.87 20.96
C LEU A 129 -4.66 -12.19 21.57
N SER A 130 -5.95 -12.25 21.91
CA SER A 130 -6.62 -13.49 22.34
C SER A 130 -6.62 -14.55 21.22
N VAL A 131 -6.82 -15.81 21.59
CA VAL A 131 -6.87 -16.94 20.65
C VAL A 131 -7.95 -16.72 19.59
N ASP A 132 -9.14 -16.27 20.01
CA ASP A 132 -10.27 -16.00 19.12
C ASP A 132 -9.97 -14.87 18.12
N GLN A 133 -9.29 -13.82 18.57
CA GLN A 133 -8.87 -12.72 17.69
C GLN A 133 -7.82 -13.17 16.68
N LYS A 134 -6.84 -13.97 17.11
CA LYS A 134 -5.81 -14.53 16.22
C LYS A 134 -6.42 -15.44 15.16
N ASP A 135 -7.41 -16.25 15.53
CA ASP A 135 -8.16 -17.10 14.60
C ASP A 135 -8.95 -16.24 13.59
N LYS A 136 -9.67 -15.21 14.06
CA LYS A 136 -10.40 -14.28 13.17
C LYS A 136 -9.48 -13.63 12.15
N ILE A 137 -8.31 -13.15 12.58
CA ILE A 137 -7.32 -12.51 11.69
C ILE A 137 -6.75 -13.54 10.71
N SER A 138 -6.36 -14.71 11.20
CA SER A 138 -5.77 -15.75 10.34
C SER A 138 -6.75 -16.18 9.25
N LYS A 139 -8.03 -16.36 9.58
CA LYS A 139 -9.10 -16.64 8.60
C LYS A 139 -9.31 -15.51 7.61
N ALA A 140 -9.21 -14.26 8.03
CA ALA A 140 -9.38 -13.09 7.17
C ALA A 140 -8.18 -12.83 6.24
N LEU A 141 -6.97 -13.26 6.64
CA LEU A 141 -5.74 -13.07 5.85
C LEU A 141 -5.40 -14.27 4.94
N TRP A 142 -5.98 -15.45 5.18
CA TRP A 142 -5.63 -16.69 4.46
C TRP A 142 -6.80 -17.31 3.67
N ASN A 143 -7.94 -16.62 3.59
CA ASN A 143 -9.03 -16.94 2.66
C ASN A 143 -9.00 -16.02 1.44
#